data_AF-A0A933R8L2-F1
#
_entry.id   AF-A0A933R8L2-F1
#
_cell.length_a   1.000
_cell.length_b   1.000
_cell.length_c   1.000
_cell.angle_alpha   90.00
_cell.angle_beta   90.00
_cell.angle_gamma   90.00
#
_symmetry.space_group_name_H-M   'P 1'
#
loop_
_entity.id
_entity.type
_entity.pdbx_description
1 polymer ?
#
loop_
_entity_poly.entity_id
_entity_poly.type
_entity_poly.pdbx_seq_one_letter_code
_entity_poly.pdbx_strand_id
1 'polypeptide(L)'
;MIWRIRERDVFARLSHEGHRARAGVLWCTFLHDPSISPPQVAFAIGRAIGSSVVRNRLRRRLRAALSASPPATQLAPGWYLIGARPGVVELSFDRLTRELADLGSAIDRQATRQAARALAGGSPGS
;
A
#
# COMPACT_ATOMS: atom_id res chain seq x y z
N MET A 1 0.49 -8.30 12.90
CA MET A 1 1.46 -7.26 13.36
C MET A 1 1.72 -6.38 12.15
N ILE A 2 1.77 -5.04 12.25
CA ILE A 2 1.93 -4.14 11.08
C ILE A 2 3.21 -3.36 11.28
N TRP A 3 4.20 -3.57 10.43
CA TRP A 3 5.56 -3.08 10.63
C TRP A 3 5.77 -1.77 9.90
N ARG A 4 6.37 -0.80 10.60
CA ARG A 4 6.49 0.60 10.17
C ARG A 4 7.81 0.81 9.44
N ILE A 5 7.76 1.38 8.24
CA ILE A 5 8.96 1.85 7.53
C ILE A 5 9.61 2.97 8.35
N ARG A 6 10.85 2.76 8.80
CA ARG A 6 11.63 3.71 9.62
C ARG A 6 12.68 4.49 8.82
N GLU A 7 13.04 4.00 7.64
CA GLU A 7 14.19 4.51 6.90
C GLU A 7 13.76 5.48 5.79
N ARG A 8 14.45 6.62 5.70
CA ARG A 8 14.22 7.64 4.66
C ARG A 8 14.51 7.12 3.27
N ASP A 9 15.47 6.20 3.16
CA ASP A 9 15.91 5.60 1.90
C ASP A 9 14.82 4.72 1.29
N VAL A 10 13.99 4.07 2.11
CA VAL A 10 12.84 3.30 1.63
C VAL A 10 11.82 4.19 0.92
N PHE A 11 11.61 5.42 1.39
CA PHE A 11 10.73 6.36 0.70
C PHE A 11 11.31 6.82 -0.64
N ALA A 12 12.63 7.03 -0.70
CA ALA A 12 13.31 7.36 -1.96
C ALA A 12 13.19 6.20 -2.95
N ARG A 13 13.47 4.96 -2.52
CA ARG A 13 13.31 3.76 -3.34
C ARG A 13 11.87 3.57 -3.82
N LEU A 14 10.88 3.71 -2.93
CA LEU A 14 9.46 3.69 -3.33
C LEU A 14 9.11 4.79 -4.33
N SER A 15 9.75 5.95 -4.27
CA SER A 15 9.51 7.03 -5.23
C SER A 15 10.16 6.78 -6.59
N HIS A 16 11.31 6.11 -6.63
CA HIS A 16 12.08 5.86 -7.87
C HIS A 16 11.68 4.55 -8.56
N GLU A 17 11.54 3.47 -7.79
CA GLU A 17 11.32 2.11 -8.28
C GLU A 17 9.90 1.59 -7.99
N GLY A 18 9.16 2.28 -7.10
CA GLY A 18 7.86 1.81 -6.66
C GLY A 18 6.78 1.89 -7.72
N HIS A 19 5.88 0.92 -7.69
CA HIS A 19 4.69 0.86 -8.53
C HIS A 19 3.49 1.42 -7.80
N ARG A 20 2.61 2.10 -8.55
CA ARG A 20 1.42 2.73 -7.97
C ARG A 20 0.14 1.98 -8.31
N ALA A 21 -0.64 1.68 -7.28
CA ALA A 21 -2.01 1.21 -7.38
C ALA A 21 -2.96 2.24 -6.72
N ARG A 22 -4.21 2.28 -7.19
CA ARG A 22 -5.24 3.18 -6.65
C ARG A 22 -6.58 2.47 -6.59
N ALA A 23 -7.35 2.76 -5.56
CA ALA A 23 -8.74 2.35 -5.40
C ALA A 23 -9.48 3.47 -4.67
N GLY A 24 -10.46 4.07 -5.34
CA GLY A 24 -11.25 5.19 -4.83
C GLY A 24 -10.42 6.31 -4.19
N VAL A 25 -10.57 6.49 -2.88
CA VAL A 25 -9.87 7.53 -2.10
C VAL A 25 -8.51 7.10 -1.57
N LEU A 26 -8.16 5.83 -1.73
CA LEU A 26 -6.89 5.27 -1.30
C LEU A 26 -5.94 5.05 -2.49
N TRP A 27 -4.66 5.13 -2.19
CA TRP A 27 -3.60 4.77 -3.13
C TRP A 27 -2.48 4.08 -2.38
N CYS A 28 -1.75 3.24 -3.11
CA CYS A 28 -0.57 2.56 -2.59
C CYS A 28 0.57 2.73 -3.58
N THR A 29 1.75 3.08 -3.08
CA THR A 29 3.01 2.87 -3.81
C THR A 29 3.69 1.68 -3.17
N PHE A 30 4.05 0.68 -3.96
CA PHE A 30 4.61 -0.57 -3.45
C PHE A 30 5.84 -0.98 -4.24
N LEU A 31 6.76 -1.66 -3.57
CA LEU A 31 7.94 -2.25 -4.16
C LEU A 31 8.06 -3.66 -3.58
N HIS A 32 7.97 -4.66 -4.46
CA HIS A 32 8.12 -6.05 -4.06
C HIS A 32 9.59 -6.35 -3.82
N ASP A 33 9.87 -6.90 -2.65
CA ASP A 33 11.21 -7.31 -2.26
C ASP A 33 11.08 -8.59 -1.41
N PRO A 34 11.49 -9.76 -1.93
CA PRO A 34 11.36 -11.03 -1.23
C PRO A 34 12.19 -11.08 0.07
N SER A 35 13.23 -10.24 0.20
CA SER A 35 14.02 -10.13 1.43
C SER A 35 13.28 -9.41 2.56
N ILE A 36 12.15 -8.75 2.27
CA ILE A 36 11.36 -7.98 3.24
C ILE A 36 10.14 -8.79 3.68
N SER A 37 10.41 -9.80 4.52
CA SER A 37 9.38 -10.58 5.21
C SER A 37 9.53 -10.42 6.72
N PRO A 38 8.49 -9.97 7.44
CA PRO A 38 7.15 -9.71 6.94
C PRO A 38 7.01 -8.33 6.24
N PRO A 39 5.97 -8.12 5.41
CA PRO A 39 5.80 -6.90 4.62
C PRO A 39 5.74 -5.64 5.49
N GLN A 40 6.44 -4.59 5.05
CA GLN A 40 6.51 -3.33 5.76
C GLN A 40 5.52 -2.31 5.18
N VAL A 41 4.66 -1.76 6.03
CA VAL A 41 3.61 -0.82 5.63
C VAL A 41 3.79 0.53 6.32
N ALA A 42 3.81 1.59 5.54
CA ALA A 42 3.73 2.96 6.01
C ALA A 42 2.46 3.66 5.54
N PHE A 43 2.05 4.68 6.30
CA PHE A 43 0.88 5.48 5.99
C PHE A 43 1.27 6.93 5.70
N ALA A 44 1.06 7.37 4.46
CA ALA A 44 1.24 8.74 4.00
C ALA A 44 -0.06 9.55 4.21
N ILE A 45 -0.30 10.01 5.45
CA ILE A 45 -1.48 10.81 5.79
C ILE A 45 -1.10 12.28 5.93
N GLY A 46 -1.28 13.04 4.85
CA GLY A 46 -0.95 14.46 4.75
C GLY A 46 -1.83 15.37 5.60
N ARG A 47 -1.41 16.63 5.76
CA ARG A 47 -2.16 17.66 6.50
C ARG A 47 -3.54 17.97 5.90
N ALA A 48 -3.71 17.78 4.58
CA ALA A 48 -4.97 17.97 3.88
C ALA A 48 -6.11 17.06 4.36
N ILE A 49 -5.81 15.98 5.08
CA ILE A 49 -6.82 15.09 5.68
C ILE A 49 -7.44 15.69 6.94
N GLY A 50 -6.72 16.59 7.64
CA GLY A 50 -7.19 17.23 8.86
C GLY A 50 -6.18 17.21 9.99
N SER A 51 -6.68 17.44 11.21
CA SER A 51 -5.87 17.61 12.42
C SER A 51 -5.01 16.37 12.74
N SER A 52 -4.02 16.54 13.63
CA SER A 52 -3.19 15.42 14.10
C SER A 52 -4.04 14.25 14.64
N VAL A 53 -5.13 14.57 15.33
CA VAL A 53 -6.05 13.57 15.90
C VAL A 53 -6.79 12.80 14.81
N VAL A 54 -7.33 13.49 13.79
CA VAL A 54 -8.01 12.86 12.64
C VAL A 54 -7.04 11.94 11.90
N ARG A 55 -5.82 12.40 11.64
CA ARG A 55 -4.78 11.60 10.97
C ARG A 55 -4.36 10.39 11.80
N ASN A 56 -4.20 10.53 13.11
CA ASN A 56 -3.87 9.41 14.01
C ASN A 56 -5.01 8.39 14.07
N ARG A 57 -6.27 8.86 14.12
CA ARG A 57 -7.45 7.99 14.07
C ARG A 57 -7.51 7.21 12.77
N LEU A 58 -7.26 7.87 11.63
CA LEU A 58 -7.24 7.20 10.34
C LEU A 58 -6.11 6.17 10.24
N ARG A 59 -4.88 6.50 10.70
CA ARG A 59 -3.78 5.52 10.78
C ARG A 59 -4.16 4.30 11.59
N ARG A 60 -4.81 4.49 12.74
CA ARG A 60 -5.29 3.38 13.59
C ARG A 60 -6.35 2.54 12.88
N ARG A 61 -7.32 3.17 12.21
CA ARG A 61 -8.37 2.48 11.45
C ARG A 61 -7.80 1.66 10.30
N LEU A 62 -6.92 2.24 9.49
CA LEU A 62 -6.24 1.53 8.40
C LEU A 62 -5.42 0.34 8.92
N ARG A 63 -4.70 0.54 10.05
CA ARG A 63 -3.95 -0.53 10.70
C ARG A 63 -4.86 -1.66 11.19
N ALA A 64 -6.01 -1.33 11.79
CA ALA A 64 -6.97 -2.34 12.22
C ALA A 64 -7.55 -3.12 11.03
N ALA A 65 -7.94 -2.43 9.96
CA ALA A 65 -8.49 -3.06 8.75
C ALA A 65 -7.47 -3.97 8.04
N LEU A 66 -6.20 -3.57 7.96
CA LEU A 66 -5.13 -4.42 7.44
C LEU A 66 -4.90 -5.66 8.31
N SER A 67 -4.89 -5.51 9.65
CA SER A 67 -4.70 -6.63 10.57
C SER A 67 -5.88 -7.60 10.57
N ALA A 68 -7.09 -7.11 10.28
CA ALA A 68 -8.32 -7.90 10.23
C ALA A 68 -8.56 -8.56 8.86
N SER A 69 -7.73 -8.25 7.85
CA SER A 69 -7.89 -8.83 6.52
C SER A 69 -7.49 -10.32 6.53
N PRO A 70 -8.19 -11.17 5.76
CA PRO A 70 -7.89 -12.61 5.70
C PRO A 70 -6.46 -12.89 5.22
N PRO A 71 -5.89 -14.07 5.53
CA PRO A 71 -4.58 -14.50 5.03
C PRO A 71 -4.45 -14.42 3.49
N ALA A 72 -5.54 -14.65 2.77
CA ALA A 72 -5.58 -14.55 1.30
C ALA A 72 -5.36 -13.12 0.76
N THR A 73 -5.43 -12.10 1.61
CA THR A 73 -5.12 -10.69 1.29
C THR A 73 -3.79 -10.26 1.93
N GLN A 74 -2.95 -11.21 2.35
CA GLN A 74 -1.60 -10.89 2.81
C GLN A 74 -0.81 -10.30 1.64
N LEU A 75 -0.39 -9.05 1.83
CA LEU A 75 0.53 -8.37 0.94
C LEU A 75 1.77 -9.23 0.75
N ALA A 76 2.25 -9.31 -0.49
CA ALA A 76 3.52 -9.94 -0.79
C ALA A 76 4.67 -9.30 0.01
N PRO A 77 5.79 -9.99 0.22
CA PRO A 77 6.99 -9.39 0.82
C PRO A 77 7.41 -8.11 0.07
N GLY A 78 7.72 -7.06 0.82
CA GLY A 78 8.08 -5.77 0.25
C GLY A 78 7.69 -4.56 1.10
N TRP A 79 7.84 -3.39 0.49
CA TRP A 79 7.46 -2.11 1.08
C TRP A 79 6.18 -1.59 0.47
N TYR A 80 5.30 -1.08 1.32
CA TYR A 80 4.00 -0.52 0.95
C TYR A 80 3.82 0.85 1.59
N LEU A 81 3.57 1.87 0.79
CA LEU A 81 3.21 3.20 1.22
C LEU A 81 1.77 3.49 0.83
N ILE A 82 0.87 3.38 1.82
CA ILE A 82 -0.56 3.63 1.63
C ILE A 82 -0.84 5.08 1.98
N GLY A 83 -1.43 5.81 1.05
CA GLY A 83 -1.95 7.15 1.31
C GLY A 83 -3.46 7.22 1.08
N ALA A 84 -4.03 8.30 1.59
CA ALA A 84 -5.45 8.59 1.45
C ALA A 84 -5.65 10.02 0.94
N ARG A 85 -6.78 10.24 0.27
CA ARG A 85 -7.26 11.57 -0.17
C ARG A 85 -8.23 12.16 0.86
N PRO A 86 -8.43 13.49 0.91
CA PRO A 86 -9.26 14.17 1.92
C PRO A 86 -10.63 13.54 2.20
N GLY A 87 -11.34 13.06 1.17
CA GLY A 87 -12.66 12.40 1.32
C GLY A 87 -12.66 11.10 2.16
N VAL A 88 -11.51 10.58 2.55
CA VAL A 88 -11.41 9.37 3.41
C VAL A 88 -12.00 9.56 4.81
N VAL A 89 -12.05 10.80 5.32
CA VAL A 89 -12.49 11.07 6.70
C VAL A 89 -13.99 10.89 6.89
N GLU A 90 -14.75 11.05 5.80
CA GLU A 90 -16.21 10.90 5.77
C GLU A 90 -16.64 9.43 5.63
N LEU A 91 -15.71 8.54 5.25
CA LEU A 91 -16.02 7.13 5.08
C LEU A 91 -16.26 6.43 6.42
N SER A 92 -17.31 5.60 6.46
CA SER A 92 -17.53 4.63 7.53
C SER A 92 -16.39 3.61 7.59
N PHE A 93 -16.25 2.91 8.71
CA PHE A 93 -15.19 1.89 8.86
C PHE A 93 -15.35 0.76 7.85
N ASP A 94 -16.59 0.32 7.65
CA ASP A 94 -16.97 -0.70 6.69
C ASP A 94 -16.65 -0.30 5.23
N ARG A 95 -16.92 0.95 4.85
CA ARG A 95 -16.50 1.48 3.54
C ARG A 95 -14.98 1.55 3.41
N LEU A 96 -14.27 1.98 4.45
CA LEU A 96 -12.81 2.02 4.45
C LEU A 96 -12.20 0.63 4.28
N THR A 97 -12.77 -0.41 4.90
CA THR A 97 -12.32 -1.80 4.75
C THR A 97 -12.53 -2.30 3.33
N ARG A 98 -13.67 -1.98 2.69
CA ARG A 98 -13.90 -2.31 1.27
C ARG A 98 -12.90 -1.63 0.34
N GLU A 99 -12.69 -0.32 0.49
CA GLU A 99 -11.70 0.43 -0.29
C GLU A 99 -10.29 -0.15 -0.13
N LEU A 100 -9.96 -0.64 1.07
CA LEU A 100 -8.68 -1.28 1.34
C LEU A 100 -8.56 -2.66 0.67
N ALA A 101 -9.64 -3.46 0.65
CA ALA A 101 -9.69 -4.72 -0.08
C ALA A 101 -9.56 -4.50 -1.59
N ASP A 102 -10.27 -3.51 -2.13
CA ASP A 102 -10.19 -3.10 -3.53
C ASP A 102 -8.77 -2.63 -3.89
N LEU A 103 -8.12 -1.91 -2.98
CA LEU A 103 -6.72 -1.52 -3.12
C LEU A 103 -5.79 -2.73 -3.14
N GLY A 104 -6.01 -3.71 -2.26
CA GLY A 104 -5.27 -4.98 -2.26
C GLY A 104 -5.37 -5.70 -3.60
N SER A 105 -6.60 -5.89 -4.10
CA SER A 105 -6.82 -6.48 -5.42
C SER A 105 -6.20 -5.66 -6.55
N ALA A 106 -6.15 -4.32 -6.44
CA ALA A 106 -5.49 -3.47 -7.41
C ALA A 106 -3.96 -3.63 -7.39
N ILE A 107 -3.36 -3.81 -6.21
CA ILE A 107 -1.95 -4.12 -6.04
C ILE A 107 -1.63 -5.46 -6.69
N ASP A 108 -2.41 -6.51 -6.40
CA ASP A 108 -2.18 -7.85 -6.94
C ASP A 108 -2.27 -7.85 -8.47
N ARG A 109 -3.32 -7.23 -9.03
CA ARG A 109 -3.45 -7.08 -10.49
C ARG A 109 -2.27 -6.34 -11.10
N GLN A 110 -1.79 -5.29 -10.43
CA GLN A 110 -0.64 -4.53 -10.91
C GLN A 110 0.63 -5.36 -10.84
N ALA A 111 0.86 -6.10 -9.75
CA ALA A 111 1.99 -7.00 -9.59
C ALA A 111 2.03 -8.09 -10.66
N THR A 112 0.90 -8.75 -10.92
CA THR A 112 0.78 -9.75 -11.99
C THR A 112 1.12 -9.17 -13.36
N ARG A 113 0.65 -7.94 -13.65
CA ARG A 113 1.00 -7.25 -14.90
C ARG A 113 2.49 -6.92 -15.00
N GLN A 114 3.14 -6.53 -13.90
CA GLN A 114 4.58 -6.28 -13.88
C GLN A 114 5.37 -7.57 -14.09
N ALA A 115 4.99 -8.67 -13.44
CA ALA A 115 5.62 -9.98 -13.65
C ALA A 115 5.51 -10.42 -15.11
N ALA A 116 4.32 -10.27 -15.72
CA ALA A 116 4.13 -10.57 -17.14
C ALA A 116 4.99 -9.69 -18.07
N ARG A 117 5.15 -8.39 -17.76
CA ARG A 117 6.04 -7.49 -18.53
C ARG A 117 7.51 -7.85 -18.39
N ALA A 118 7.96 -8.21 -17.19
CA ALA A 118 9.35 -8.63 -16.95
C ALA A 118 9.68 -9.92 -17.73
N LEU A 119 8.75 -10.88 -17.77
CA LEU A 119 8.88 -12.10 -18.57
C LEU A 119 8.87 -11.81 -20.09
N ALA A 120 8.03 -10.88 -20.55
CA ALA A 120 7.97 -10.49 -21.96
C ALA A 120 9.17 -9.63 -22.43
N GLY A 121 9.83 -8.91 -21.52
CA GLY A 121 11.04 -8.12 -21.79
C GLY A 121 12.35 -8.90 -21.65
N GLY A 122 12.29 -10.18 -21.26
CA GLY A 122 13.42 -11.07 -21.10
C GLY A 122 13.89 -11.67 -22.43
N SER A 123 14.43 -10.85 -23.32
CA SER A 123 15.42 -11.30 -24.31
C SER A 123 16.69 -10.50 -24.07
N PRO A 124 17.67 -11.03 -23.31
CA PRO A 124 19.03 -10.60 -23.53
C PRO A 124 19.43 -11.16 -24.90
N GLY A 125 19.76 -10.24 -25.80
CA GLY A 125 20.43 -10.55 -27.05
C GLY A 125 21.68 -11.40 -26.80
N SER A 126 22.00 -12.15 -27.85
CA SER A 126 23.14 -13.04 -28.08
C SER A 126 24.50 -12.54 -27.61
#